data_AF-A0A5N5N8Q0-F1
#
_entry.id   AF-A0A5N5N8Q0-F1
#
_cell.length_a   1.000
_cell.length_b   1.000
_cell.length_c   1.000
_cell.angle_alpha   90.00
_cell.angle_beta   90.00
_cell.angle_gamma   90.00
#
_symmetry.space_group_name_H-M   'P 1'
#
loop_
_entity.id
_entity.type
_entity.pdbx_description
1 polymer ?
#
loop_
_entity_poly.entity_id
_entity_poly.type
_entity_poly.pdbx_seq_one_letter_code
_entity_poly.pdbx_strand_id
1 'polypeptide(L)'
;MEQVHLFTKKLKPTHISHALSFPTHALKAFSFPEGSHTVRFEAVDATDNVWGFCLSTCLTGARPKPVLLRSSWRRFVEQKGLVPEDRVAFFMERSGEADGMVRRYTVRAERKVMMLKGQDVWVDVEDVPLRAKWALTFPSSLLNHVHGADNRAAHAMAF
;
A
#
# COMPACT_ATOMS: atom_id res chain seq x y z
N MET A 1 17.42 8.75 -14.69
CA MET A 1 16.66 8.84 -13.43
C MET A 1 16.60 7.45 -12.85
N GLU A 2 17.03 7.29 -11.61
CA GLU A 2 17.10 5.99 -10.98
C GLU A 2 15.96 5.85 -9.97
N GLN A 3 15.10 4.86 -10.19
CA GLN A 3 14.09 4.48 -9.21
C GLN A 3 14.70 3.44 -8.27
N VAL A 4 14.75 3.77 -6.99
CA VAL A 4 15.34 2.95 -5.94
C VAL A 4 14.21 2.37 -5.09
N HIS A 5 14.16 1.04 -5.01
CA HIS A 5 13.26 0.34 -4.09
C HIS A 5 13.71 0.55 -2.64
N LEU A 6 12.80 1.02 -1.80
CA LEU A 6 13.08 1.20 -0.36
C LEU A 6 12.74 -0.07 0.41
N PHE A 7 11.50 -0.54 0.25
CA PHE A 7 11.02 -1.79 0.84
C PHE A 7 9.68 -2.20 0.25
N THR A 8 9.38 -3.50 0.39
CA THR A 8 8.04 -4.06 0.24
C THR A 8 7.64 -4.71 1.55
N LYS A 9 6.38 -4.52 1.97
CA LYS A 9 5.88 -5.04 3.24
C LYS A 9 4.48 -5.58 3.12
N LYS A 10 4.32 -6.85 3.48
CA LYS A 10 3.02 -7.49 3.66
C LYS A 10 2.33 -6.94 4.91
N LEU A 11 1.06 -6.62 4.78
CA LEU A 11 0.26 -5.97 5.81
C LEU A 11 -0.27 -7.00 6.79
N LYS A 12 0.00 -6.76 8.09
CA LYS A 12 -0.54 -7.51 9.21
C LYS A 12 -1.83 -6.82 9.69
N PRO A 13 -2.70 -7.48 10.46
CA PRO A 13 -3.88 -6.83 11.04
C PRO A 13 -3.57 -5.52 11.77
N THR A 14 -2.45 -5.46 12.50
CA THR A 14 -1.98 -4.23 13.19
C THR A 14 -1.61 -3.09 12.24
N HIS A 15 -1.15 -3.40 11.03
CA HIS A 15 -0.90 -2.38 10.01
C HIS A 15 -2.20 -1.80 9.49
N ILE A 16 -3.29 -2.57 9.45
CA ILE A 16 -4.60 -2.07 9.00
C ILE A 16 -5.26 -1.22 10.10
N SER A 17 -5.26 -1.70 11.35
CA SER A 17 -6.00 -1.03 12.45
C SER A 17 -5.25 0.14 13.11
N HIS A 18 -3.91 0.12 13.13
CA HIS A 18 -3.10 1.08 13.86
C HIS A 18 -2.11 1.84 12.99
N ALA A 19 -0.96 1.26 12.67
CA ALA A 19 0.16 1.97 12.06
C ALA A 19 1.01 1.00 11.24
N LEU A 20 1.56 1.49 10.12
CA LEU A 20 2.51 0.70 9.34
C LEU A 20 3.86 0.70 10.05
N SER A 21 4.33 -0.48 10.48
CA SER A 21 5.71 -0.58 10.94
C SER A 21 6.65 -0.35 9.76
N PHE A 22 7.57 0.59 9.90
CA PHE A 22 8.51 0.97 8.85
C PHE A 22 9.82 0.19 9.02
N PRO A 23 10.49 -0.25 7.95
CA PRO A 23 11.79 -0.91 8.09
C PRO A 23 12.90 0.08 8.46
N THR A 24 13.70 -0.24 9.48
CA THR A 24 14.79 0.63 9.95
C THR A 24 15.82 0.94 8.85
N HIS A 25 16.13 -0.02 7.98
CA HIS A 25 17.09 0.18 6.89
C HIS A 25 16.61 1.19 5.83
N ALA A 26 15.30 1.43 5.72
CA ALA A 26 14.72 2.38 4.79
C ALA A 26 14.75 3.82 5.34
N LEU A 27 15.02 4.03 6.64
CA LEU A 27 15.15 5.36 7.24
C LEU A 27 16.25 6.21 6.60
N LYS A 28 17.31 5.59 6.07
CA LYS A 28 18.41 6.27 5.38
C LYS A 28 17.98 7.08 4.15
N ALA A 29 16.77 6.85 3.65
CA ALA A 29 16.20 7.59 2.53
C ALA A 29 15.51 8.90 2.96
N PHE A 30 15.43 9.19 4.26
CA PHE A 30 14.72 10.35 4.81
C PHE A 30 15.64 11.19 5.69
N SER A 31 15.59 12.50 5.49
CA SER A 31 16.31 13.46 6.32
C SER A 31 15.38 13.96 7.43
N PHE A 32 15.74 13.70 8.68
CA PHE A 32 15.01 14.23 9.84
C PHE A 32 15.55 15.61 10.21
N PRO A 33 14.69 16.60 10.50
CA PRO A 33 15.13 17.86 11.07
C PRO A 33 15.90 17.62 12.37
N GLU A 34 16.89 18.47 12.64
CA GLU A 34 17.68 18.40 13.88
C GLU A 34 16.77 18.42 15.11
N GLY A 35 17.00 17.51 16.06
CA GLY A 35 16.17 17.35 17.25
C GLY A 35 14.78 16.73 17.03
N SER A 36 14.37 16.46 15.78
CA SER A 36 13.08 15.83 15.49
C SER A 36 13.19 14.31 15.36
N HIS A 37 12.19 13.60 15.91
CA HIS A 37 12.00 12.17 15.71
C HIS A 37 10.90 11.84 14.69
N THR A 38 10.42 12.87 14.00
CA THR A 38 9.38 12.74 12.98
C THR A 38 9.73 13.53 11.72
N VAL A 39 9.34 13.00 10.58
CA VAL A 39 9.47 13.66 9.28
C VAL A 39 8.18 13.44 8.50
N ARG A 40 7.70 14.50 7.84
CA ARG A 40 6.60 14.41 6.87
C ARG A 40 7.20 14.28 5.48
N PHE A 41 6.62 13.40 4.67
CA PHE A 41 6.99 13.26 3.27
C PHE A 41 5.75 12.94 2.44
N GLU A 42 5.81 13.25 1.15
CA GLU A 42 4.76 12.94 0.20
C GLU A 42 5.21 11.81 -0.71
N ALA A 43 4.28 10.89 -1.01
CA ALA A 43 4.50 9.86 -2.00
C ALA A 43 3.36 9.83 -3.02
N VAL A 44 3.70 9.63 -4.28
CA VAL A 44 2.74 9.52 -5.39
C VAL A 44 2.42 8.04 -5.62
N ASP A 45 1.15 7.71 -5.83
CA ASP A 45 0.76 6.34 -6.17
C ASP A 45 0.63 6.08 -7.68
N ALA A 46 0.23 4.87 -8.06
CA ALA A 46 0.05 4.46 -9.45
C ALA A 46 -1.06 5.23 -10.19
N THR A 47 -1.91 5.96 -9.47
CA THR A 47 -3.01 6.78 -9.99
C THR A 47 -2.71 8.29 -9.92
N ASP A 48 -1.44 8.66 -9.74
CA ASP A 48 -0.96 10.03 -9.57
C ASP A 48 -1.56 10.77 -8.35
N ASN A 49 -2.16 10.06 -7.39
CA ASN A 49 -2.62 10.68 -6.15
C ASN A 49 -1.44 10.89 -5.18
N VAL A 50 -1.42 12.05 -4.55
CA VAL A 50 -0.38 12.44 -3.58
C VAL A 50 -0.83 12.08 -2.16
N TRP A 51 0.02 11.34 -1.45
CA TRP A 51 -0.22 10.90 -0.07
C TRP A 51 0.81 11.49 0.88
N GLY A 52 0.35 12.30 1.82
CA GLY A 52 1.17 12.80 2.92
C GLY A 52 1.29 11.76 4.03
N PHE A 53 2.52 11.30 4.29
CA PHE A 53 2.85 10.38 5.37
C PHE A 53 3.67 11.08 6.46
N CYS A 54 3.44 10.68 7.71
CA CYS A 54 4.23 11.11 8.86
C CYS A 54 5.01 9.90 9.40
N LEU A 55 6.32 9.88 9.15
CA LEU A 55 7.24 8.86 9.60
C LEU A 55 7.82 9.26 10.96
N SER A 56 7.68 8.39 11.96
CA SER A 56 8.26 8.55 13.29
C SER A 56 9.31 7.46 13.53
N THR A 57 10.43 7.81 14.14
CA THR A 57 11.48 6.83 14.51
C THR A 57 11.24 6.13 15.85
N CYS A 58 10.22 6.55 16.60
CA CYS A 58 9.78 6.04 17.91
C CYS A 58 10.93 5.43 18.76
N LEU A 59 11.58 6.28 19.54
CA LEU A 59 12.64 5.90 20.49
C LEU A 59 12.05 5.26 21.75
N THR A 60 11.53 4.03 21.64
CA THR A 60 11.20 3.21 22.81
C THR A 60 12.23 2.09 22.95
N GLY A 61 13.28 2.34 23.74
CA GLY A 61 14.35 1.40 24.05
C GLY A 61 15.56 1.44 23.10
N ALA A 62 16.47 0.48 23.24
CA ALA A 62 17.76 0.44 22.53
C ALA A 62 17.68 0.29 21.00
N ARG A 63 16.50 0.04 20.42
CA ARG A 63 16.31 -0.15 18.98
C ARG A 63 15.13 0.69 18.48
N PRO A 64 15.35 1.60 17.52
CA PRO A 64 14.26 2.38 16.91
C PRO A 64 13.20 1.45 16.32
N LYS A 65 11.93 1.75 16.59
CA LYS A 65 10.78 1.05 15.99
C LYS A 65 10.02 2.04 15.11
N PRO A 66 10.53 2.34 13.91
CA PRO A 66 9.93 3.38 13.11
C PRO A 66 8.56 2.95 12.59
N VAL A 67 7.65 3.92 12.45
CA VAL A 67 6.27 3.71 12.01
C VAL A 67 5.79 4.87 11.15
N LEU A 68 4.90 4.59 10.19
CA LEU A 68 4.02 5.63 9.66
C LEU A 68 2.87 5.82 10.65
N LEU A 69 2.75 7.04 11.19
CA LEU A 69 1.75 7.35 12.21
C LEU A 69 0.34 7.11 11.68
N ARG A 70 -0.52 6.54 12.55
CA ARG A 70 -1.93 6.25 12.28
C ARG A 70 -2.67 7.41 11.61
N SER A 71 -2.42 8.64 12.08
CA SER A 71 -3.05 9.87 11.58
C SER A 71 -2.83 10.12 10.08
N SER A 72 -1.70 9.65 9.53
CA SER A 72 -1.38 9.79 8.11
C SER A 72 -1.61 8.50 7.31
N TRP A 73 -1.37 7.35 7.95
CA TRP A 73 -1.46 6.04 7.32
C TRP A 73 -2.91 5.56 7.13
N ARG A 74 -3.79 5.83 8.09
CA ARG A 74 -5.17 5.31 8.08
C ARG A 74 -5.97 5.77 6.85
N ARG A 75 -5.79 7.03 6.42
CA ARG A 75 -6.46 7.56 5.23
C ARG A 75 -6.09 6.78 3.96
N PHE A 76 -4.81 6.42 3.83
CA PHE A 76 -4.33 5.59 2.72
C PHE A 76 -4.99 4.21 2.75
N VAL A 77 -4.98 3.53 3.91
CA VAL A 77 -5.62 2.21 4.08
C VAL A 77 -7.09 2.23 3.69
N GLU A 78 -7.85 3.19 4.21
CA GLU A 78 -9.31 3.27 4.00
C GLU A 78 -9.65 3.57 2.52
N GLN A 79 -8.97 4.54 1.91
CA GLN A 79 -9.25 4.92 0.52
C GLN A 79 -8.76 3.90 -0.50
N LYS A 80 -7.66 3.20 -0.22
CA LYS A 80 -7.16 2.09 -1.05
C LYS A 80 -7.88 0.77 -0.80
N GLY A 81 -8.71 0.67 0.24
CA GLY A 81 -9.40 -0.55 0.62
C GLY A 81 -8.44 -1.70 0.97
N LEU A 82 -7.35 -1.38 1.68
CA LEU A 82 -6.34 -2.36 2.05
C LEU A 82 -6.84 -3.31 3.14
N VAL A 83 -6.53 -4.59 2.99
CA VAL A 83 -6.86 -5.63 3.94
C VAL A 83 -5.58 -6.35 4.41
N PRO A 84 -5.63 -7.14 5.50
CA PRO A 84 -4.50 -7.99 5.85
C PRO A 84 -4.10 -8.87 4.66
N GLU A 85 -2.81 -9.18 4.56
CA GLU A 85 -2.19 -9.94 3.47
C GLU A 85 -1.96 -9.19 2.14
N ASP A 86 -2.58 -8.01 1.93
CA ASP A 86 -2.11 -7.07 0.92
C ASP A 86 -0.67 -6.64 1.22
N ARG A 87 0.01 -6.03 0.26
CA ARG A 87 1.35 -5.48 0.49
C ARG A 87 1.44 -4.04 0.01
N VAL A 88 2.38 -3.30 0.59
CA VAL A 88 2.78 -2.00 0.10
C VAL A 88 4.25 -2.00 -0.29
N ALA A 89 4.58 -1.29 -1.36
CA ALA A 89 5.95 -1.08 -1.80
C ALA A 89 6.23 0.42 -1.89
N PHE A 90 7.32 0.86 -1.27
CA PHE A 90 7.78 2.24 -1.35
C PHE A 90 9.05 2.33 -2.17
N PHE A 91 9.13 3.38 -2.99
CA PHE A 91 10.29 3.68 -3.81
C PHE A 91 10.66 5.16 -3.65
N MET A 92 11.86 5.50 -4.09
CA MET A 92 12.31 6.87 -4.26
C MET A 92 12.91 7.04 -5.65
N GLU A 93 12.80 8.23 -6.21
CA GLU A 93 13.47 8.62 -7.45
C GLU A 93 14.57 9.61 -7.11
N ARG A 94 15.77 9.35 -7.64
CA ARG A 94 16.92 10.25 -7.50
C ARG A 94 17.18 11.01 -8.79
N SER A 95 17.64 12.25 -8.65
CA SER A 95 18.24 12.99 -9.77
C SER A 95 19.43 12.19 -10.32
N GLY A 96 19.66 12.29 -11.63
CA GLY A 96 20.89 11.78 -12.24
C GLY A 96 22.05 12.77 -12.14
N GLU A 97 21.88 13.84 -11.37
CA GLU A 97 22.86 14.88 -11.16
C GLU A 97 23.84 14.44 -10.06
N ALA A 98 25.00 15.11 -9.97
CA ALA A 98 26.10 14.70 -9.10
C ALA A 98 25.73 14.63 -7.60
N ASP A 99 24.65 15.29 -7.17
CA ASP A 99 24.19 15.28 -5.78
C ASP A 99 23.24 14.12 -5.42
N GLY A 100 22.69 13.42 -6.42
CA GLY A 100 21.74 12.32 -6.23
C GLY A 100 20.48 12.68 -5.42
N MET A 101 20.06 13.95 -5.43
CA MET A 101 18.94 14.45 -4.62
C MET A 101 17.66 13.65 -4.86
N VAL A 102 16.91 13.43 -3.77
CA VAL A 102 15.59 12.79 -3.84
C VAL A 102 14.61 13.73 -4.52
N ARG A 103 14.06 13.31 -5.67
CA ARG A 103 13.06 14.08 -6.40
C ARG A 103 11.64 13.75 -5.98
N ARG A 104 11.38 12.47 -5.72
CA ARG A 104 10.03 11.96 -5.48
C ARG A 104 10.07 10.67 -4.69
N TYR A 105 9.07 10.45 -3.84
CA TYR A 105 8.75 9.12 -3.34
C TYR A 105 7.52 8.59 -4.07
N THR A 106 7.45 7.28 -4.24
CA THR A 106 6.25 6.62 -4.75
C THR A 106 5.82 5.47 -3.84
N VAL A 107 4.53 5.18 -3.86
CA VAL A 107 3.93 4.09 -3.08
C VAL A 107 3.01 3.26 -3.96
N ARG A 108 3.16 1.94 -3.89
CA ARG A 108 2.23 0.99 -4.51
C ARG A 108 1.49 0.24 -3.42
N ALA A 109 0.19 0.10 -3.61
CA ALA A 109 -0.68 -0.75 -2.82
C ALA A 109 -1.05 -1.94 -3.69
N GLU A 110 -0.63 -3.14 -3.32
CA GLU A 110 -0.73 -4.30 -4.18
C GLU A 110 -1.50 -5.44 -3.50
N ARG A 111 -2.35 -6.11 -4.29
CA ARG A 111 -3.09 -7.30 -3.88
C ARG A 111 -2.67 -8.51 -4.68
N LYS A 112 -2.52 -9.64 -3.99
CA LYS A 112 -2.27 -10.93 -4.64
C LYS A 112 -3.56 -11.37 -5.34
N VAL A 113 -3.51 -11.49 -6.67
CA VAL A 113 -4.66 -11.91 -7.47
C VAL A 113 -4.66 -13.40 -7.78
N MET A 114 -3.48 -14.00 -7.89
CA MET A 114 -3.34 -15.44 -8.17
C MET A 114 -1.91 -15.91 -7.89
N MET A 115 -1.69 -17.21 -8.05
CA MET A 115 -0.38 -17.84 -8.06
C MET A 115 -0.20 -18.54 -9.43
N LEU A 116 0.89 -18.22 -10.13
CA LEU A 116 1.22 -18.82 -11.42
C LEU A 116 2.58 -19.50 -11.32
N LYS A 117 2.65 -20.80 -11.63
CA LYS A 117 3.89 -21.59 -11.61
C LYS A 117 4.69 -21.45 -10.31
N GLY A 118 4.00 -21.39 -9.17
CA GLY A 118 4.65 -21.25 -7.86
C GLY A 118 5.03 -19.81 -7.48
N GLN A 119 4.71 -18.82 -8.31
CA GLN A 119 5.02 -17.41 -8.07
C GLN A 119 3.73 -16.62 -7.83
N ASP A 120 3.78 -15.73 -6.84
CA ASP A 120 2.66 -14.85 -6.53
C ASP A 120 2.57 -13.70 -7.52
N VAL A 121 1.39 -13.51 -8.11
CA VAL A 121 1.09 -12.36 -8.99
C VAL A 121 0.42 -11.29 -8.16
N TRP A 122 1.05 -10.12 -8.13
CA TRP A 122 0.59 -8.94 -7.42
C TRP A 122 0.28 -7.84 -8.43
N VAL A 123 -0.84 -7.18 -8.24
CA VAL A 123 -1.26 -6.03 -9.05
C VAL A 123 -1.64 -4.90 -8.13
N ASP A 124 -1.56 -3.66 -8.62
CA ASP A 124 -2.05 -2.51 -7.87
C ASP A 124 -3.54 -2.69 -7.54
N VAL A 125 -3.96 -2.28 -6.35
CA VAL A 125 -5.34 -2.52 -5.85
C VAL A 125 -6.41 -1.88 -6.74
N GLU A 126 -6.04 -0.84 -7.46
CA GLU A 126 -6.84 -0.13 -8.45
C GLU A 126 -7.11 -1.00 -9.69
N ASP A 127 -6.11 -1.79 -10.09
CA ASP A 127 -6.13 -2.65 -11.27
C ASP A 127 -6.71 -4.05 -10.99
N VAL A 128 -7.05 -4.36 -9.72
CA VAL A 128 -7.67 -5.64 -9.37
C VAL A 128 -8.98 -5.78 -10.16
N PRO A 129 -9.13 -6.80 -11.03
CA PRO A 129 -10.29 -6.95 -11.89
C PRO A 129 -11.58 -6.99 -11.08
N LEU A 130 -12.64 -6.32 -11.56
CA LEU A 130 -13.95 -6.28 -10.88
C LEU A 130 -14.49 -7.69 -10.57
N ARG A 131 -14.13 -8.71 -11.37
CA ARG A 131 -14.49 -10.11 -11.11
C ARG A 131 -13.87 -10.72 -9.83
N ALA A 132 -12.71 -10.23 -9.42
CA ALA A 132 -12.06 -10.65 -8.17
C ALA A 132 -12.55 -9.85 -6.95
N LYS A 133 -13.15 -8.67 -7.15
CA LYS A 133 -13.65 -7.83 -6.05
C LYS A 133 -14.84 -8.47 -5.32
N TRP A 134 -15.69 -9.24 -6.01
CA TRP A 134 -16.85 -9.93 -5.40
C TRP A 134 -16.56 -11.38 -4.97
N ALA A 135 -15.54 -12.03 -5.51
CA ALA A 135 -15.17 -13.40 -5.14
C ALA A 135 -14.43 -13.49 -3.79
N LEU A 136 -13.85 -12.39 -3.31
CA LEU A 136 -13.05 -12.34 -2.07
C LEU A 136 -13.81 -11.76 -0.86
N THR A 137 -15.05 -11.30 -1.05
CA THR A 137 -15.91 -10.74 0.01
C THR A 137 -16.97 -11.71 0.51
N PHE A 138 -17.10 -12.90 -0.08
CA PHE A 138 -18.06 -13.92 0.35
C PHE A 138 -17.37 -15.24 0.69
N PRO A 139 -17.77 -15.93 1.77
CA PRO A 139 -17.33 -17.30 2.04
C PRO A 139 -17.70 -18.21 0.85
N SER A 140 -16.81 -19.15 0.53
CA SER A 140 -16.94 -20.12 -0.57
C SER A 140 -18.28 -20.90 -0.57
N SER A 141 -18.99 -20.94 0.55
CA SER A 141 -20.29 -21.60 0.71
C SER A 141 -21.44 -20.96 -0.07
N LEU A 142 -21.31 -19.73 -0.58
CA LEU A 142 -22.37 -19.05 -1.33
C LEU A 142 -22.15 -19.02 -2.85
N LEU A 143 -20.99 -19.46 -3.34
CA LEU A 143 -20.67 -19.49 -4.78
C LEU A 143 -21.43 -20.57 -5.57
N ASN A 144 -21.98 -21.58 -4.88
CA ASN A 144 -22.73 -22.66 -5.52
C ASN A 144 -24.18 -22.31 -5.89
N HIS A 145 -24.68 -21.11 -5.56
CA HIS A 145 -26.09 -20.76 -5.83
C HIS A 145 -26.32 -19.80 -7.00
N VAL A 146 -25.26 -19.37 -7.72
CA VAL A 146 -25.39 -18.39 -8.83
C VAL A 146 -25.41 -19.05 -10.22
N HIS A 147 -25.21 -20.38 -10.33
CA HIS A 147 -25.26 -21.07 -11.63
C HIS A 147 -26.68 -21.49 -12.09
N GLY A 148 -27.73 -20.87 -11.56
CA GLY A 148 -29.12 -21.27 -11.84
C GLY A 148 -30.16 -20.15 -11.81
N ALA A 149 -29.82 -18.93 -12.23
CA ALA A 149 -30.83 -17.90 -12.44
C ALA A 149 -30.53 -17.04 -13.68
N ASP A 150 -31.57 -16.89 -14.48
CA ASP A 150 -31.68 -16.40 -15.84
C ASP A 150 -30.96 -15.10 -16.22
N ASN A 151 -30.51 -15.11 -17.47
CA ASN A 151 -29.90 -14.03 -18.23
C ASN A 151 -30.95 -12.97 -18.69
N ARG A 152 -31.77 -12.45 -17.76
CA ARG A 152 -32.83 -11.45 -18.04
C ARG A 152 -32.96 -10.41 -16.92
N ALA A 153 -31.88 -9.72 -16.56
CA ALA A 153 -31.98 -8.52 -15.73
C ALA A 153 -30.90 -7.45 -16.02
N ALA A 154 -30.21 -7.54 -17.16
CA ALA A 154 -29.30 -6.49 -17.60
C ALA A 154 -30.04 -5.43 -18.44
N HIS A 155 -31.13 -4.85 -17.92
CA HIS A 155 -31.76 -3.65 -18.49
C HIS A 155 -32.86 -3.08 -17.55
N ALA A 156 -32.50 -2.71 -16.32
CA ALA A 156 -33.31 -1.78 -15.53
C ALA A 156 -32.45 -1.19 -14.41
N MET A 157 -32.65 0.10 -14.13
CA MET A 157 -31.95 0.94 -13.13
C MET A 157 -30.74 1.70 -13.65
N ALA A 158 -30.92 2.36 -14.80
CA ALA A 158 -30.41 3.71 -14.98
C ALA A 158 -31.62 4.65 -14.87
N PHE A 159 -31.86 5.18 -13.67
CA PHE A 159 -32.40 6.51 -13.35
C PHE A 159 -32.22 6.74 -11.84
#